data_AF-F3GKZ4-F1
#
_entry.id   AF-F3GKZ4-F1
#
_cell.length_a   1.000
_cell.length_b   1.000
_cell.length_c   1.000
_cell.angle_alpha   90.00
_cell.angle_beta   90.00
_cell.angle_gamma   90.00
#
_symmetry.space_group_name_H-M   'P 1'
#
loop_
_entity.id
_entity.type
_entity.pdbx_description
1 polymer ?
#
loop_
_entity_poly.entity_id
_entity_poly.type
_entity_poly.pdbx_seq_one_letter_code
_entity_poly.pdbx_strand_id
1 'polypeptide(L)'
;MQATDTTRLGLTYHSKVDYKLKGKTKIEGSGFAGFSGQKYDASLDISTPESVDFSITQQIDENWTVYAGSTWTRWSRLQDITVNNDGVPALLGGSAGPIGTITEEQNWHDTWAHAIGASYKVNKEWTLRTGFSV
;
A
#
# COMPACT_ATOMS: atom_id res chain seq x y z
N MET A 1 -20.63 9.54 10.06
CA MET A 1 -21.74 10.28 10.70
C MET A 1 -22.89 10.42 9.71
N GLN A 2 -24.14 10.35 10.17
CA GLN A 2 -25.30 10.63 9.34
C GLN A 2 -25.57 12.14 9.44
N ALA A 3 -25.29 12.88 8.37
CA ALA A 3 -25.41 14.34 8.36
C ALA A 3 -26.89 14.76 8.22
N THR A 4 -27.67 13.96 7.49
CA THR A 4 -29.11 14.10 7.29
C THR A 4 -29.71 12.70 7.19
N ASP A 5 -31.03 12.54 7.32
CA ASP A 5 -31.69 11.23 7.18
C ASP A 5 -31.33 10.51 5.86
N THR A 6 -31.06 11.28 4.81
CA THR A 6 -30.70 10.78 3.47
C THR A 6 -29.20 10.84 3.15
N THR A 7 -28.38 11.51 3.95
CA THR A 7 -26.96 11.77 3.64
C THR A 7 -26.05 11.24 4.74
N ARG A 8 -25.08 10.40 4.36
CA ARG A 8 -24.05 9.87 5.26
C ARG A 8 -22.68 10.28 4.78
N LEU A 9 -21.89 10.80 5.71
CA LEU A 9 -20.50 11.18 5.47
C LEU A 9 -19.60 10.26 6.29
N GLY A 10 -18.62 9.66 5.62
CA GLY A 10 -17.57 8.86 6.23
C GLY A 10 -16.23 9.57 6.06
N LEU A 11 -15.49 9.64 7.15
CA LEU A 11 -14.09 10.04 7.17
C LEU A 11 -13.32 8.97 7.91
N THR A 12 -12.34 8.38 7.26
CA THR A 12 -11.46 7.38 7.85
C THR A 12 -10.02 7.83 7.65
N TYR A 13 -9.23 7.76 8.72
CA TYR A 13 -7.80 8.01 8.66
C TYR A 13 -7.07 6.72 8.99
N HIS A 14 -6.23 6.27 8.06
CA HIS A 14 -5.32 5.16 8.27
C HIS A 14 -3.94 5.74 8.54
N SER A 15 -3.50 5.61 9.80
CA SER A 15 -2.18 6.06 10.22
C SER A 15 -1.08 5.19 9.63
N LYS A 16 0.11 5.78 9.49
CA LYS A 16 1.36 5.08 9.16
C LYS A 16 1.56 3.86 10.07
N VAL A 17 2.00 2.74 9.49
CA VAL A 17 2.42 1.55 10.23
C VAL A 17 3.85 1.19 9.82
N ASP A 18 4.68 0.98 10.83
CA ASP A 18 6.07 0.55 10.64
C ASP A 18 6.16 -0.97 10.75
N TYR A 19 6.62 -1.61 9.67
CA TYR A 19 6.84 -3.04 9.60
C TYR A 19 8.33 -3.35 9.54
N LYS A 20 8.75 -4.32 10.34
CA LYS A 20 10.08 -4.92 10.28
C LYS A 20 9.97 -6.32 9.70
N LEU A 21 10.31 -6.46 8.43
CA LEU A 21 10.29 -7.73 7.72
C LEU A 21 11.65 -8.41 7.91
N LYS A 22 11.63 -9.69 8.28
CA LYS A 22 12.83 -10.53 8.37
C LYS A 22 12.73 -11.61 7.30
N GLY A 23 13.80 -11.77 6.52
CA GLY A 23 13.87 -12.67 5.40
C GLY A 23 15.26 -13.29 5.25
N LYS A 24 15.47 -13.98 4.13
CA LYS A 24 16.77 -14.54 3.76
C LYS A 24 17.10 -14.17 2.33
N THR A 25 18.26 -13.55 2.10
CA THR A 25 18.76 -13.23 0.77
C THR A 25 19.64 -14.37 0.29
N LYS A 26 19.36 -14.91 -0.90
CA LYS A 26 20.17 -15.95 -1.54
C LYS A 26 20.95 -15.31 -2.69
N ILE A 27 22.26 -15.50 -2.71
CA ILE A 27 23.12 -15.02 -3.79
C ILE A 27 23.30 -16.14 -4.82
N GLU A 28 23.04 -15.86 -6.09
CA GLU A 28 23.28 -16.77 -7.22
C GLU A 28 23.96 -16.00 -8.36
N GLY A 29 25.04 -16.55 -8.94
CA GLY A 29 25.71 -15.94 -10.08
C GLY A 29 27.12 -16.49 -10.33
N SER A 30 27.51 -16.57 -11.61
CA SER A 30 28.82 -17.10 -12.04
C SER A 30 30.01 -16.27 -11.56
N GLY A 31 29.82 -14.97 -11.32
CA GLY A 31 30.81 -14.06 -10.72
C GLY A 31 30.99 -14.23 -9.19
N PHE A 32 30.14 -15.02 -8.55
CA PHE A 32 30.14 -15.26 -7.10
C PHE A 32 30.45 -16.72 -6.76
N ALA A 33 31.24 -17.41 -7.58
CA ALA A 33 31.43 -18.87 -7.52
C ALA A 33 31.80 -19.45 -6.14
N GLY A 34 32.43 -18.67 -5.24
CA GLY A 34 32.73 -19.08 -3.85
C GLY A 34 31.61 -18.85 -2.83
N PHE A 35 30.56 -18.09 -3.19
CA PHE A 35 29.47 -17.67 -2.31
C PHE A 35 28.08 -17.96 -2.88
N SER A 36 28.02 -18.51 -4.11
CA SER A 36 26.78 -18.91 -4.78
C SER A 36 26.04 -19.98 -3.96
N GLY A 37 24.75 -19.77 -3.72
CA GLY A 37 23.90 -20.65 -2.93
C GLY A 37 23.87 -20.36 -1.43
N GLN A 38 24.72 -19.46 -0.92
CA GLN A 38 24.69 -19.03 0.48
C GLN A 38 23.45 -18.16 0.76
N LYS A 39 22.89 -18.34 1.96
CA LYS A 39 21.73 -17.58 2.45
C LYS A 39 22.19 -16.68 3.59
N TYR A 40 21.86 -15.41 3.50
CA TYR A 40 22.16 -14.41 4.53
C TYR A 40 20.85 -13.93 5.13
N ASP A 41 20.83 -13.71 6.44
CA ASP A 41 19.65 -13.17 7.09
C ASP A 41 19.50 -11.71 6.67
N ALA A 42 18.32 -11.36 6.20
CA ALA A 42 18.01 -10.04 5.65
C ALA A 42 16.93 -9.39 6.49
N SER A 43 17.06 -8.09 6.74
CA SER A 43 16.03 -7.28 7.37
C SER A 43 15.65 -6.12 6.46
N LEU A 44 14.35 -5.85 6.39
CA LEU A 44 13.78 -4.74 5.65
C LEU A 44 12.80 -4.01 6.56
N ASP A 45 13.09 -2.74 6.82
CA ASP A 45 12.15 -1.84 7.49
C ASP A 45 11.33 -1.12 6.42
N ILE A 46 10.01 -1.32 6.42
CA ILE A 46 9.08 -0.66 5.51
C ILE A 46 8.00 0.09 6.28
N SER A 47 7.85 1.37 5.95
CA SER A 47 6.77 2.22 6.47
C SER A 47 5.64 2.27 5.46
N THR A 48 4.45 1.75 5.80
CA THR A 48 3.29 1.91 4.92
C THR A 48 2.82 3.37 4.94
N PRO A 49 2.38 3.92 3.79
CA PRO A 49 1.93 5.29 3.72
C PRO A 49 0.67 5.51 4.59
N GLU A 50 0.49 6.75 5.02
CA GLU A 50 -0.77 7.21 5.60
C GLU A 50 -1.80 7.44 4.48
N SER A 51 -3.06 7.11 4.75
CA SER A 51 -4.17 7.39 3.83
C SER A 51 -5.35 8.04 4.54
N VAL A 52 -6.04 8.90 3.81
CA VAL A 52 -7.27 9.55 4.26
C VAL A 52 -8.36 9.22 3.25
N ASP A 53 -9.44 8.62 3.75
CA ASP A 53 -10.56 8.18 2.95
C ASP A 53 -11.78 9.03 3.29
N PHE A 54 -12.29 9.73 2.28
CA PHE A 54 -13.51 10.50 2.33
C PHE A 54 -14.59 9.75 1.56
N SER A 55 -15.75 9.55 2.16
CA SER A 55 -16.90 8.91 1.51
C SER A 55 -18.18 9.66 1.79
N ILE A 56 -19.02 9.72 0.77
CA ILE A 56 -20.32 10.36 0.79
C ILE A 56 -21.32 9.38 0.21
N THR A 57 -22.36 9.08 0.96
CA THR A 57 -23.49 8.27 0.51
C THR A 57 -24.74 9.12 0.59
N GLN A 58 -25.38 9.32 -0.56
CA GLN A 58 -26.62 10.06 -0.68
C GLN A 58 -27.72 9.10 -1.13
N GLN A 59 -28.73 8.91 -0.29
CA GLN A 59 -29.99 8.33 -0.72
C GLN A 59 -30.80 9.44 -1.39
N ILE A 60 -31.12 9.27 -2.67
CA ILE A 60 -31.93 10.26 -3.41
C ILE A 60 -33.41 9.96 -3.19
N ASP A 61 -33.78 8.68 -3.25
CA ASP A 61 -35.12 8.19 -3.00
C ASP A 61 -35.08 6.75 -2.43
N GLU A 62 -36.24 6.10 -2.32
CA GLU A 62 -36.33 4.73 -1.76
C GLU A 62 -35.55 3.68 -2.57
N ASN A 63 -35.34 3.95 -3.86
CA ASN A 63 -34.77 3.04 -4.84
C ASN A 63 -33.34 3.42 -5.26
N TRP A 64 -33.00 4.70 -5.31
CA TRP A 64 -31.71 5.23 -5.72
C TRP A 64 -30.84 5.65 -4.56
N THR A 65 -29.62 5.11 -4.54
CA THR A 65 -28.55 5.56 -3.63
C THR A 65 -27.28 5.76 -4.43
N VAL A 66 -26.63 6.90 -4.23
CA VAL A 66 -25.39 7.29 -4.90
C VAL A 66 -24.27 7.34 -3.86
N TYR A 67 -23.09 6.92 -4.30
CA TYR A 67 -21.87 6.86 -3.50
C TYR A 67 -20.80 7.67 -4.23
N ALA A 68 -20.09 8.52 -3.51
CA ALA A 68 -18.90 9.18 -3.99
C ALA A 68 -17.81 9.00 -2.94
N GLY A 69 -16.60 8.71 -3.37
CA GLY A 69 -15.45 8.46 -2.52
C GLY A 69 -14.20 9.11 -3.08
N SER A 70 -13.34 9.56 -2.19
CA SER A 70 -12.02 10.08 -2.54
C SER A 70 -11.03 9.60 -1.49
N THR A 71 -10.02 8.87 -1.93
CA THR A 71 -8.93 8.38 -1.10
C THR A 71 -7.67 9.12 -1.49
N TRP A 72 -7.03 9.74 -0.51
CA TRP A 72 -5.69 10.28 -0.67
C TRP A 72 -4.69 9.37 0.03
N THR A 73 -3.65 8.97 -0.69
CA THR A 73 -2.57 8.14 -0.14
C THR A 73 -1.24 8.84 -0.32
N ARG A 74 -0.54 9.04 0.81
CA ARG A 74 0.74 9.74 0.86
C ARG A 74 1.92 8.83 0.53
N TRP A 75 2.00 8.37 -0.71
CA TRP A 75 3.09 7.48 -1.15
C TRP A 75 4.47 8.11 -1.10
N SER A 76 4.61 9.44 -1.05
CA SER A 76 5.89 10.15 -0.87
C SER A 76 6.65 9.78 0.41
N ARG A 77 6.01 9.05 1.34
CA ARG A 77 6.66 8.48 2.53
C ARG A 77 7.47 7.23 2.24
N LEU A 78 7.15 6.52 1.16
CA LEU A 78 7.87 5.34 0.72
C LEU A 78 8.96 5.79 -0.26
N GLN A 79 9.97 6.47 0.29
CA GLN A 79 11.09 7.00 -0.50
C GLN A 79 12.05 5.87 -0.86
N ASP A 80 12.45 5.08 0.14
CA ASP A 80 13.52 4.08 -0.03
C ASP A 80 13.11 2.75 0.59
N ILE A 81 13.41 1.66 -0.13
CA ILE A 81 13.39 0.31 0.41
C ILE A 81 14.85 -0.08 0.65
N THR A 82 15.25 -0.11 1.92
CA THR A 82 16.62 -0.47 2.31
C THR A 82 16.63 -1.88 2.89
N VAL A 83 17.21 -2.83 2.15
CA VAL A 83 17.44 -4.19 2.61
C VAL A 83 18.83 -4.27 3.23
N ASN A 84 18.90 -4.65 4.50
CA ASN A 84 20.14 -4.88 5.23
C ASN A 84 20.38 -6.39 5.38
N ASN A 85 21.49 -6.89 4.83
CA ASN A 85 21.91 -8.28 4.91
C ASN A 85 23.00 -8.45 5.98
N ASP A 86 22.72 -9.27 6.99
CA ASP A 86 23.64 -9.62 8.06
C ASP A 86 24.41 -10.92 7.74
N GLY A 87 25.67 -10.98 8.17
CA GLY A 87 26.54 -12.14 7.98
C GLY A 87 27.22 -12.22 6.62
N VAL A 88 27.19 -11.14 5.83
CA VAL A 88 27.91 -11.05 4.54
C VAL A 88 29.42 -11.14 4.78
N PRO A 89 30.16 -12.04 4.09
CA PRO A 89 31.60 -12.19 4.25
C PRO A 89 32.38 -10.91 3.92
N ALA A 90 33.45 -10.63 4.67
CA ALA A 90 34.29 -9.44 4.45
C ALA A 90 34.90 -9.38 3.03
N LEU A 91 35.12 -10.53 2.39
CA LEU A 91 35.59 -10.62 1.01
C LEU A 91 34.58 -10.07 -0.02
N LEU A 92 33.30 -9.99 0.34
CA LEU A 92 32.21 -9.40 -0.46
C LEU A 92 31.85 -7.97 -0.03
N GLY A 93 32.65 -7.36 0.85
CA GLY A 93 32.43 -6.01 1.38
C GLY A 93 31.70 -5.96 2.73
N GLY A 94 31.38 -7.10 3.35
CA GLY A 94 30.71 -7.14 4.65
C GLY A 94 29.29 -6.56 4.63
N SER A 95 28.74 -6.25 5.80
CA SER A 95 27.40 -5.66 5.96
C SER A 95 27.27 -4.24 5.37
N ALA A 96 28.38 -3.56 5.07
CA ALA A 96 28.40 -2.24 4.42
C ALA A 96 28.76 -2.30 2.92
N GLY A 97 29.00 -3.49 2.39
CA GLY A 97 29.32 -3.70 0.98
C GLY A 97 28.09 -3.55 0.09
N PRO A 98 28.25 -3.52 -1.25
CA PRO A 98 27.14 -3.40 -2.21
C PRO A 98 26.10 -4.54 -2.14
N ILE A 99 26.42 -5.63 -1.44
CA ILE A 99 25.52 -6.76 -1.16
C ILE A 99 25.02 -6.73 0.30
N GLY A 100 25.71 -6.02 1.19
CA GLY A 100 25.36 -5.85 2.61
C GLY A 100 24.18 -4.89 2.81
N THR A 101 24.15 -3.79 2.07
CA THR A 101 23.01 -2.86 2.05
C THR A 101 22.60 -2.59 0.62
N ILE A 102 21.35 -2.92 0.28
CA ILE A 102 20.75 -2.62 -1.02
C ILE A 102 19.64 -1.62 -0.77
N THR A 103 19.84 -0.39 -1.24
CA THR A 103 18.85 0.68 -1.17
C THR A 103 18.29 0.92 -2.56
N GLU A 104 17.00 0.69 -2.73
CA GLU A 104 16.26 1.01 -3.95
C GLU A 104 15.39 2.24 -3.68
N GLU A 105 15.70 3.35 -4.36
CA GLU A 105 14.89 4.57 -4.33
C GLU A 105 13.61 4.32 -5.12
N GLN A 106 12.48 4.34 -4.42
CA GLN A 106 11.17 4.08 -4.99
C GLN A 106 10.53 5.38 -5.53
N ASN A 107 10.92 6.57 -5.04
CA ASN A 107 10.46 7.88 -5.54
C ASN A 107 8.95 7.97 -5.86
N TRP A 108 8.10 7.38 -4.99
CA TRP A 108 6.66 7.40 -5.22
C TRP A 108 6.05 8.76 -4.90
N HIS A 109 4.98 9.09 -5.62
CA HIS A 109 4.29 10.36 -5.52
C HIS A 109 2.94 10.18 -4.86
N ASP A 110 2.55 11.15 -4.03
CA ASP A 110 1.23 11.16 -3.42
C ASP A 110 0.14 11.02 -4.49
N THR A 111 -0.79 10.09 -4.28
CA THR A 111 -1.80 9.73 -5.28
C THR A 111 -3.19 9.93 -4.69
N TRP A 112 -4.11 10.36 -5.56
CA TRP A 112 -5.53 10.43 -5.27
C TRP A 112 -6.26 9.37 -6.09
N ALA A 113 -7.18 8.66 -5.44
CA ALA A 113 -8.11 7.76 -6.09
C ALA A 113 -9.53 8.29 -5.85
N HIS A 114 -10.31 8.39 -6.91
CA HIS A 114 -11.69 8.87 -6.86
C HIS A 114 -12.62 7.77 -7.34
N ALA A 115 -13.71 7.54 -6.61
CA ALA A 115 -14.70 6.54 -6.95
C ALA A 115 -16.10 7.15 -6.92
N ILE A 116 -16.92 6.79 -7.89
CA ILE A 116 -18.34 7.12 -7.90
C ILE A 116 -19.14 5.87 -8.23
N GLY A 117 -20.26 5.70 -7.57
CA GLY A 117 -21.13 4.56 -7.78
C GLY A 117 -22.58 4.89 -7.51
N ALA A 118 -23.45 4.04 -8.02
CA ALA A 118 -24.88 4.12 -7.75
C ALA A 118 -25.44 2.71 -7.54
N SER A 119 -26.45 2.62 -6.68
CA SER A 119 -27.25 1.42 -6.51
C SER A 119 -28.71 1.76 -6.76
N TYR A 120 -29.35 0.94 -7.58
CA TYR A 120 -30.77 1.03 -7.91
C TYR A 120 -31.49 -0.24 -7.45
N LYS A 121 -32.50 -0.07 -6.58
CA LYS A 121 -33.39 -1.16 -6.19
C LYS A 121 -34.48 -1.31 -7.24
N VAL A 122 -34.48 -2.45 -7.91
CA VAL A 122 -35.51 -2.77 -8.91
C VAL A 122 -36.78 -3.25 -8.21
N ASN A 123 -36.62 -4.07 -7.16
CA ASN A 123 -37.70 -4.53 -6.30
C ASN A 123 -37.12 -4.97 -4.93
N LYS A 124 -37.93 -5.62 -4.08
CA LYS A 124 -37.51 -6.09 -2.75
C LYS A 124 -36.43 -7.19 -2.80
N GLU A 125 -36.26 -7.85 -3.93
CA GLU A 125 -35.35 -8.99 -4.11
C GLU A 125 -34.07 -8.61 -4.87
N TRP A 126 -34.14 -7.58 -5.73
CA TRP A 126 -33.08 -7.23 -6.66
C TRP A 126 -32.60 -5.79 -6.48
N THR A 127 -31.29 -5.64 -6.27
CA THR A 127 -30.59 -4.35 -6.26
C THR A 127 -29.41 -4.41 -7.23
N LEU A 128 -29.41 -3.52 -8.22
CA LEU A 128 -28.33 -3.36 -9.17
C LEU A 128 -27.34 -2.33 -8.64
N ARG A 129 -26.04 -2.58 -8.84
CA ARG A 129 -24.97 -1.65 -8.45
C ARG A 129 -24.05 -1.44 -9.64
N THR A 130 -23.67 -0.20 -9.85
CA THR A 130 -22.69 0.20 -10.87
C THR A 130 -21.74 1.21 -10.26
N GLY A 131 -20.51 1.26 -10.78
CA GLY A 131 -19.51 2.20 -10.29
C GLY A 131 -18.34 2.32 -11.24
N PHE A 132 -17.60 3.40 -11.03
CA PHE A 132 -16.40 3.76 -11.76
C PHE A 132 -15.39 4.34 -10.77
N SER A 133 -14.11 4.04 -10.98
CA SER A 133 -13.02 4.57 -10.18
C SER A 133 -11.84 4.95 -11.07
N VAL A 134 -11.14 6.03 -10.71
CA VAL A 134 -9.94 6.55 -11.37
C VAL A 134 -8.86 6.86 -10.35
#